data_AF-A0AAU1WLY1-F1
#
_entry.id   AF-A0AAU1WLY1-F1
#
_cell.length_a   1.000
_cell.length_b   1.000
_cell.length_c   1.000
_cell.angle_alpha   90.00
_cell.angle_beta   90.00
_cell.angle_gamma   90.00
#
_symmetry.space_group_name_H-M   'P 1'
#
loop_
_entity.id
_entity.type
_entity.pdbx_description
1 polymer ?
#
loop_
_entity_poly.entity_id
_entity_poly.type
_entity_poly.pdbx_seq_one_letter_code
_entity_poly.pdbx_strand_id
1 'polypeptide(L)' 'MAEPCLQGAHAYGDSGTWRRTVFVWLTRYNTRRRHSANGHLSPDEYEHRHHAAKLTLAA' A
#
# COMPACT_ATOMS: atom_id res chain seq x y z
N MET A 1 -17.95 2.14 18.61
CA MET A 1 -17.32 2.41 17.30
C MET A 1 -15.91 1.86 17.36
N ALA A 2 -15.65 0.67 16.81
CA ALA A 2 -14.34 0.02 16.91
C ALA A 2 -13.41 0.55 15.81
N GLU A 3 -12.28 1.12 16.18
CA GLU A 3 -11.27 1.64 15.26
C GLU A 3 -10.53 0.51 14.54
N PRO A 4 -10.20 0.66 13.24
CA PRO A 4 -9.49 -0.35 12.47
C PRO A 4 -8.02 -0.44 12.92
N CYS A 5 -7.76 -1.31 13.89
CA CYS A 5 -6.40 -1.66 14.29
C CYS A 5 -5.78 -2.58 13.23
N LEU A 6 -4.81 -2.09 12.45
CA LEU A 6 -3.85 -2.96 11.77
C LEU A 6 -3.18 -3.81 12.86
N GLN A 7 -3.40 -5.13 12.82
CA GLN A 7 -2.97 -6.07 13.86
C GLN A 7 -1.52 -5.77 14.30
N GLY A 8 -1.36 -5.32 15.55
CA GLY A 8 -0.06 -5.06 16.18
C GLY A 8 0.28 -3.60 16.49
N ALA A 9 -0.51 -2.61 16.04
CA ALA A 9 -0.32 -1.22 16.44
C ALA A 9 -1.17 -0.86 17.66
N HIS A 10 -0.56 -0.21 18.65
CA HIS A 10 -1.24 0.38 19.81
C HIS A 10 -2.39 1.27 19.31
N ALA A 11 -3.55 1.26 19.99
CA ALA A 11 -4.68 2.11 19.63
C ALA A 11 -4.19 3.55 19.41
N TYR A 12 -4.34 4.05 18.18
CA TYR A 12 -3.80 5.35 17.82
C TYR A 12 -4.65 6.40 18.53
N GLY A 13 -4.03 7.22 19.38
CA GLY A 13 -4.76 8.22 20.17
C GLY A 13 -5.46 9.32 19.35
N ASP A 14 -5.21 9.39 18.03
CA ASP A 14 -5.91 10.28 17.10
C ASP A 14 -5.98 9.68 15.69
N SER A 15 -7.07 9.99 15.00
CA SER A 15 -7.37 9.51 13.66
C SER A 15 -6.40 10.01 12.58
N GLY A 16 -5.78 11.19 12.74
CA GLY A 16 -4.75 11.70 11.84
C GLY A 16 -3.46 10.89 11.93
N THR A 17 -3.07 10.51 13.14
CA THR A 17 -1.90 9.65 13.39
C THR A 17 -2.11 8.25 12.82
N TRP A 18 -3.31 7.68 13.00
CA TRP A 18 -3.67 6.40 12.39
C TRP A 18 -3.52 6.44 10.87
N ARG A 19 -4.16 7.42 10.20
CA ARG A 19 -4.10 7.56 8.74
C ARG A 19 -2.66 7.68 8.26
N ARG A 20 -1.86 8.57 8.86
CA ARG A 20 -0.46 8.76 8.45
C ARG A 20 0.34 7.47 8.61
N THR A 21 0.16 6.73 9.70
CA THR A 21 0.88 5.48 9.92
C THR A 21 0.51 4.42 8.90
N VAL A 22 -0.79 4.27 8.61
CA VAL A 22 -1.29 3.37 7.58
C VAL A 22 -0.70 3.74 6.21
N PHE A 23 -0.73 5.02 5.83
CA PHE A 23 -0.19 5.46 4.54
C PHE A 23 1.32 5.25 4.43
N VAL A 24 2.08 5.52 5.49
CA VAL A 24 3.53 5.26 5.53
C VAL A 24 3.79 3.76 5.39
N TRP A 25 3.06 2.92 6.13
CA TRP A 25 3.19 1.47 6.04
C TRP A 25 2.83 0.95 4.65
N LEU A 26 1.71 1.41 4.09
CA LEU A 26 1.22 1.00 2.77
C LEU A 26 2.19 1.41 1.67
N THR A 27 2.72 2.64 1.73
CA THR A 27 3.72 3.14 0.76
C THR A 27 4.98 2.28 0.81
N ARG A 28 5.49 1.99 2.02
CA ARG A 28 6.66 1.13 2.19
C ARG A 28 6.39 -0.30 1.71
N TYR A 29 5.22 -0.85 2.01
CA TYR A 29 4.84 -2.21 1.61
C TYR A 29 4.86 -2.33 0.08
N ASN A 30 4.13 -1.45 -0.62
CA ASN A 30 3.96 -1.53 -2.07
C ASN A 30 5.24 -1.26 -2.87
N THR A 31 6.18 -0.48 -2.32
CA THR A 31 7.40 -0.07 -3.04
C THR A 31 8.66 -0.84 -2.63
N ARG A 32 8.67 -1.52 -1.47
CA ARG A 32 9.88 -2.18 -0.93
C ARG A 32 9.73 -3.67 -0.70
N ARG A 33 8.54 -4.16 -0.32
CA ARG A 33 8.38 -5.57 0.04
C ARG A 33 8.36 -6.41 -1.23
N ARG A 34 9.25 -7.41 -1.30
CA ARG A 34 9.33 -8.32 -2.45
C ARG A 34 8.54 -9.59 -2.17
N HIS A 35 7.81 -10.04 -3.19
CA HIS A 35 6.97 -11.23 -3.11
C HIS A 35 7.42 -12.25 -4.15
N SER A 36 7.61 -13.51 -3.75
CA SER A 36 7.96 -14.60 -4.67
C SER A 36 6.87 -14.81 -5.73
N ALA A 37 5.59 -14.65 -5.35
CA ALA A 37 4.45 -14.67 -6.26
C ALA A 37 4.54 -13.60 -7.37
N ASN A 38 5.14 -12.45 -7.06
CA ASN A 38 5.37 -11.35 -8.01
C ASN A 38 6.73 -11.48 -8.72
N GLY A 39 7.36 -12.67 -8.71
CA GLY A 39 8.69 -12.87 -9.29
C GLY A 39 9.82 -12.16 -8.53
N HIS A 40 9.68 -12.03 -7.20
CA HIS A 40 10.58 -11.27 -6.33
C HIS A 40 10.58 -9.75 -6.58
N LEU A 41 9.50 -9.24 -7.16
CA LEU A 41 9.27 -7.81 -7.33
C LEU A 41 8.41 -7.24 -6.20
N SER A 42 8.49 -5.93 -6.03
CA SER A 42 7.48 -5.23 -5.24
C SER A 42 6.14 -5.16 -5.96
N PRO A 43 5.01 -5.01 -5.24
CA PRO A 43 3.70 -4.85 -5.86
C PRO A 43 3.66 -3.74 -6.91
N ASP A 44 4.21 -2.57 -6.61
CA ASP A 44 4.27 -1.44 -7.54
C ASP A 44 5.06 -1.77 -8.82
N GLU A 45 6.25 -2.37 -8.68
CA GLU A 45 7.08 -2.75 -9.82
C GLU A 45 6.43 -3.84 -10.68
N TYR A 46 5.70 -4.77 -10.05
CA TYR A 46 4.97 -5.82 -10.75
C TYR A 46 3.85 -5.20 -11.60
N GLU A 47 3.01 -4.35 -11.01
CA GLU A 47 1.94 -3.65 -11.73
C GLU A 47 2.51 -2.79 -12.87
N HIS A 48 3.58 -2.03 -12.65
CA HIS A 48 4.20 -1.25 -13.73
C HIS A 48 4.71 -2.10 -14.90
N ARG A 49 5.17 -3.33 -14.64
CA ARG A 49 5.68 -4.23 -15.69
C ARG A 49 4.59 -5.01 -16.42
N HIS A 50 3.50 -5.37 -15.72
CA HIS A 50 2.47 -6.26 -16.23
C HIS A 50 1.17 -5.54 -16.59
N HIS A 51 0.93 -4.36 -16.01
CA HIS A 51 -0.26 -3.54 -16.16
C HIS A 51 0.12 -2.09 -16.47
N ALA A 52 0.88 -1.89 -17.56
CA ALA A 52 1.08 -0.58 -18.18
C ALA A 52 -0.21 -0.06 -18.85
N ALA A 53 -1.34 -0.14 -18.16
CA ALA A 53 -2.64 0.30 -18.63
C ALA A 53 -2.59 1.81 -18.87
N LYS A 54 -2.53 2.19 -20.15
CA LYS A 54 -2.71 3.56 -20.59
C LYS A 54 -4.17 3.94 -20.32
N LEU A 55 -4.37 4.90 -19.42
CA LEU A 55 -5.61 5.69 -19.45
C LEU A 55 -5.57 6.49 -20.75
N THR A 56 -6.26 6.01 -21.78
CA THR A 56 -6.54 6.82 -22.96
C THR A 56 -7.60 7.83 -22.55
N LEU A 57 -7.21 9.10 -22.44
CA LEU A 57 -8.14 10.19 -22.22
C LEU A 57 -9.11 10.23 -23.42
N ALA A 58 -10.38 9.95 -23.18
CA ALA A 58 -11.43 10.19 -24.18
C ALA A 58 -11.58 11.70 -24.37
N ALA A 59 -11.52 12.16 -25.61
CA ALA A 59 -11.69 13.56 -26.00
C ALA A 59 -13.16 13.99 -25.97
#